data_AF-A0AAV2IMC7-F1
#
_entry.id   AF-A0AAV2IMC7-F1
#
_cell.length_a   1.000
_cell.length_b   1.000
_cell.length_c   1.000
_cell.angle_alpha   90.00
_cell.angle_beta   90.00
_cell.angle_gamma   90.00
#
_symmetry.space_group_name_H-M   'P 1'
#
loop_
_entity.id
_entity.type
_entity.pdbx_description
1 polymer ?
#
loop_
_entity_poly.entity_id
_entity_poly.type
_entity_poly.pdbx_seq_one_letter_code
_entity_poly.pdbx_strand_id
1 'polypeptide(L)'
;MRVLKQKQDLLADVEKQIKSLQAIFDKSLAEKKSLERNMAVTAARLKRSSKLTTALSDEQIRWEESVANFDLQLNNVVGDVFISAACVAYYGAFTSTYRQMLV
;
A
#
# COMPACT_ATOMS: atom_id res chain seq x y z
N MET A 1 17.16 -72.36 -5.74
CA MET A 1 17.81 -71.01 -5.84
C MET A 1 17.09 -70.04 -6.79
N ARG A 2 16.45 -70.48 -7.89
CA ARG A 2 15.84 -69.59 -8.90
C ARG A 2 14.58 -68.83 -8.46
N VAL A 3 13.72 -69.47 -7.67
CA VAL A 3 12.47 -68.87 -7.15
C VAL A 3 12.74 -67.74 -6.15
N LEU A 4 13.78 -67.88 -5.32
CA LEU A 4 14.14 -66.90 -4.31
C LEU A 4 14.66 -65.60 -4.97
N LYS A 5 15.46 -65.74 -6.03
CA LYS A 5 15.97 -64.61 -6.82
C LYS A 5 14.82 -63.85 -7.52
N GLN A 6 13.88 -64.57 -8.15
CA GLN A 6 12.68 -63.94 -8.73
C GLN A 6 11.85 -63.15 -7.71
N LYS A 7 11.68 -63.66 -6.49
CA LYS A 7 10.94 -62.96 -5.45
C LYS A 7 11.71 -61.73 -4.94
N GLN A 8 13.04 -61.80 -4.84
CA GLN A 8 13.89 -60.65 -4.50
C GLN A 8 13.85 -59.56 -5.58
N ASP A 9 13.90 -59.93 -6.86
CA ASP A 9 13.84 -58.98 -7.97
C ASP A 9 12.48 -58.25 -8.00
N LEU A 10 11.38 -58.98 -7.76
CA LEU A 10 10.03 -58.40 -7.68
C LEU A 10 9.90 -57.42 -6.50
N LEU A 11 10.52 -57.75 -5.36
CA LEU A 11 10.51 -56.90 -4.17
C LEU A 11 11.29 -55.61 -4.41
N ALA A 12 12.45 -55.71 -5.07
CA ALA A 12 13.26 -54.54 -5.44
C ALA A 12 12.53 -53.60 -6.41
N ASP A 13 11.77 -54.14 -7.37
CA ASP A 13 10.96 -53.34 -8.29
C ASP A 13 9.82 -52.60 -7.58
N VAL A 14 9.12 -53.27 -6.67
CA VAL A 14 8.05 -52.64 -5.87
C VAL A 14 8.62 -51.58 -4.93
N GLU A 15 9.75 -51.85 -4.26
CA GLU A 15 10.43 -50.85 -3.42
C GLU A 15 10.87 -49.62 -4.23
N LYS A 16 11.33 -49.83 -5.47
CA LYS A 16 11.72 -48.74 -6.36
C LYS A 16 10.51 -47.89 -6.76
N GLN A 17 9.36 -48.51 -7.04
CA GLN A 17 8.11 -47.79 -7.32
C GLN A 17 7.62 -47.02 -6.09
N ILE A 18 7.68 -47.61 -4.91
CA ILE A 18 7.32 -46.94 -3.65
C ILE A 18 8.22 -45.72 -3.41
N LYS A 19 9.54 -45.85 -3.58
CA LYS A 19 10.47 -44.72 -3.45
C LYS A 19 10.18 -43.59 -4.45
N SER A 20 9.85 -43.95 -5.69
CA SER A 20 9.46 -42.97 -6.72
C SER A 20 8.19 -42.21 -6.31
N LEU A 21 7.16 -42.93 -5.88
CA LEU A 21 5.89 -42.34 -5.44
C LEU A 21 6.08 -41.48 -4.19
N GLN A 22 6.90 -41.90 -3.23
CA GLN A 22 7.25 -41.14 -2.04
C GLN A 22 7.93 -39.81 -2.42
N ALA A 23 8.89 -39.84 -3.34
CA ALA A 23 9.59 -38.64 -3.79
C ALA A 23 8.65 -37.65 -4.50
N ILE A 24 7.71 -38.15 -5.32
CA ILE A 24 6.69 -37.33 -5.98
C ILE A 24 5.75 -36.72 -4.93
N PHE A 25 5.31 -37.52 -3.97
CA PHE A 25 4.43 -37.06 -2.89
C PHE A 25 5.09 -35.95 -2.07
N ASP A 26 6.34 -36.15 -1.65
CA ASP A 26 7.09 -35.17 -0.86
C ASP A 26 7.31 -33.87 -1.65
N LYS A 27 7.59 -33.98 -2.97
CA LYS A 27 7.69 -32.83 -3.86
C LYS A 27 6.38 -32.06 -3.96
N SER A 28 5.27 -32.74 -4.24
CA SER A 28 3.95 -32.09 -4.32
C SER A 28 3.51 -31.49 -2.98
N LEU A 29 3.87 -32.11 -1.86
CA LEU A 29 3.60 -31.56 -0.53
C LEU A 29 4.42 -30.28 -0.29
N ALA A 30 5.68 -30.25 -0.71
CA ALA A 30 6.52 -29.05 -0.62
C ALA A 30 5.99 -27.91 -1.49
N GLU A 31 5.57 -28.21 -2.73
CA GLU A 31 4.95 -27.25 -3.64
C GLU A 31 3.64 -26.69 -3.06
N LYS A 32 2.76 -27.56 -2.53
CA LYS A 32 1.52 -27.15 -1.87
C LYS A 32 1.79 -26.19 -0.71
N LYS A 33 2.74 -26.51 0.18
CA LYS A 33 3.11 -25.64 1.32
C LYS A 33 3.66 -24.29 0.85
N SER A 34 4.45 -24.28 -0.22
CA SER A 34 4.98 -23.04 -0.81
C SER A 34 3.85 -22.16 -1.36
N LEU A 35 2.91 -22.75 -2.09
CA LEU A 35 1.74 -22.07 -2.62
C LEU A 35 0.85 -21.51 -1.52
N GLU A 36 0.55 -22.30 -0.48
CA GLU A 36 -0.23 -21.84 0.68
C GLU A 36 0.42 -20.63 1.37
N ARG A 37 1.75 -20.65 1.53
CA ARG A 37 2.50 -19.52 2.08
C ARG A 37 2.39 -18.28 1.18
N ASN A 38 2.56 -18.44 -0.13
CA ASN A 38 2.48 -17.32 -1.08
C ASN A 38 1.07 -16.72 -1.13
N MET A 39 0.03 -17.56 -1.05
CA MET A 39 -1.35 -17.11 -0.96
C MET A 39 -1.58 -16.29 0.32
N ALA A 40 -1.12 -16.78 1.48
CA ALA A 40 -1.26 -16.06 2.74
C ALA A 40 -0.56 -14.69 2.72
N VAL A 41 0.67 -14.63 2.17
CA VAL A 41 1.42 -13.37 2.02
C VAL A 41 0.69 -12.40 1.08
N THR A 42 0.19 -12.90 -0.05
CA THR A 42 -0.52 -12.08 -1.03
C THR A 42 -1.83 -11.54 -0.47
N ALA A 43 -2.60 -12.38 0.22
CA ALA A 43 -3.84 -11.95 0.90
C ALA A 43 -3.56 -10.87 1.95
N ALA A 44 -2.50 -11.02 2.76
CA ALA A 44 -2.09 -10.02 3.73
C ALA A 44 -1.67 -8.70 3.06
N ARG A 45 -0.93 -8.76 1.95
CA ARG A 45 -0.56 -7.57 1.16
C ARG A 45 -1.79 -6.87 0.58
N LEU A 46 -2.74 -7.63 0.02
CA LEU A 46 -3.96 -7.09 -0.55
C LEU A 46 -4.82 -6.39 0.51
N LYS A 47 -4.97 -6.98 1.69
CA LYS A 47 -5.67 -6.36 2.82
C LYS A 47 -5.03 -5.04 3.25
N ARG A 48 -3.69 -5.00 3.35
CA ARG A 48 -2.95 -3.77 3.69
C ARG A 48 -3.10 -2.70 2.61
N SER A 49 -3.00 -3.09 1.34
CA SER A 49 -3.18 -2.20 0.19
C SER A 49 -4.58 -1.59 0.18
N SER A 50 -5.63 -2.40 0.32
CA SER A 50 -7.00 -1.92 0.39
C SER A 50 -7.22 -0.92 1.52
N LYS A 51 -6.66 -1.19 2.72
CA LYS A 51 -6.72 -0.23 3.82
C LYS A 51 -6.05 1.10 3.48
N LEU A 52 -4.88 1.07 2.81
CA LEU A 52 -4.20 2.27 2.36
C LEU A 52 -5.02 3.02 1.31
N THR A 53 -5.57 2.33 0.31
CA THR A 53 -6.42 2.94 -0.71
C THR A 53 -7.61 3.66 -0.08
N THR A 54 -8.30 3.04 0.88
CA THR A 54 -9.42 3.70 1.57
C THR A 54 -8.95 4.89 2.39
N ALA A 55 -7.87 4.75 3.17
CA ALA A 55 -7.36 5.84 3.99
C ALA A 55 -6.83 7.03 3.18
N LEU A 56 -6.27 6.79 1.98
CA LEU A 56 -5.74 7.84 1.11
C LEU A 56 -6.82 8.45 0.19
N SER A 57 -7.98 7.81 0.05
CA SER A 57 -9.06 8.34 -0.80
C SER A 57 -9.58 9.68 -0.30
N ASP A 58 -9.76 9.82 1.02
CA ASP A 58 -10.20 11.09 1.63
C ASP A 58 -9.10 12.15 1.53
N GLU A 59 -7.84 11.74 1.67
CA GLU A 59 -6.69 12.62 1.57
C GLU A 59 -6.50 13.16 0.15
N GLN A 60 -6.82 12.37 -0.88
CA GLN A 60 -6.84 12.83 -2.27
C GLN A 60 -7.82 14.00 -2.44
N ILE A 61 -9.06 13.87 -1.95
CA ILE A 61 -10.06 14.93 -2.05
C ILE A 61 -9.57 16.18 -1.30
N ARG A 62 -9.05 16.01 -0.09
CA ARG A 62 -8.49 17.11 0.70
C ARG A 62 -7.38 17.85 -0.04
N TRP A 63 -6.49 17.13 -0.73
CA TRP A 63 -5.42 17.74 -1.52
C TRP A 63 -5.96 18.48 -2.75
N GLU A 64 -6.93 17.91 -3.45
CA GLU A 64 -7.58 18.57 -4.59
C GLU A 64 -8.24 19.90 -4.16
N GLU A 65 -8.99 19.90 -3.06
CA GLU A 65 -9.58 21.11 -2.47
C GLU A 65 -8.52 22.12 -2.00
N SER A 66 -7.46 21.64 -1.34
CA SER A 66 -6.38 22.49 -0.85
C SER A 66 -5.65 23.18 -2.01
N VAL A 67 -5.37 22.46 -3.09
CA VAL A 67 -4.72 23.01 -4.29
C VAL A 67 -5.60 24.07 -4.93
N ALA A 68 -6.90 23.80 -5.10
CA ALA A 68 -7.83 24.78 -5.65
C ALA A 68 -7.90 26.06 -4.79
N ASN A 69 -7.91 25.93 -3.46
CA ASN A 69 -7.89 27.08 -2.57
C ASN A 69 -6.55 27.83 -2.63
N PHE A 70 -5.42 27.12 -2.75
CA PHE A 70 -4.12 27.77 -2.92
C PHE A 70 -4.00 28.53 -4.23
N ASP A 71 -4.58 28.04 -5.33
CA ASP A 71 -4.59 28.78 -6.60
C ASP A 71 -5.36 30.11 -6.48
N LEU A 72 -6.48 30.11 -5.75
CA LEU A 72 -7.22 31.34 -5.44
C LEU A 72 -6.40 32.29 -4.57
N GLN A 73 -5.77 31.77 -3.50
CA GLN A 73 -4.92 32.57 -2.62
C GLN A 73 -3.71 33.14 -3.37
N LEU A 74 -3.11 32.38 -4.28
CA LEU A 74 -1.95 32.82 -5.06
C LEU A 74 -2.31 34.00 -5.96
N ASN A 75 -3.49 34.00 -6.57
CA ASN A 75 -3.98 35.14 -7.35
C ASN A 75 -4.20 36.39 -6.48
N ASN A 76 -4.71 36.20 -5.26
CA ASN A 76 -5.02 37.32 -4.36
C ASN A 76 -3.82 37.81 -3.53
N VAL A 77 -2.73 37.03 -3.47
CA VAL A 77 -1.61 37.25 -2.53
C VAL A 77 -0.98 38.63 -2.68
N VAL A 78 -0.90 39.16 -3.90
CA VAL A 78 -0.29 40.47 -4.16
C VAL A 78 -1.16 41.58 -3.56
N GLY A 79 -2.49 41.47 -3.69
CA GLY A 79 -3.44 42.40 -3.10
C GLY A 79 -3.46 42.32 -1.57
N ASP A 80 -3.49 41.09 -1.04
CA ASP A 80 -3.49 40.85 0.40
C ASP A 80 -2.21 41.40 1.06
N VAL A 81 -1.05 41.18 0.43
CA VAL A 81 0.24 41.73 0.90
C VAL A 81 0.27 43.25 0.78
N PHE A 82 -0.27 43.82 -0.30
CA PHE A 82 -0.33 45.27 -0.48
C PHE A 82 -1.17 45.95 0.61
N ILE A 83 -2.39 45.45 0.85
CA ILE A 83 -3.29 45.98 1.88
C ILE A 83 -2.66 45.80 3.27
N SER A 84 -2.06 44.64 3.54
CA SER A 84 -1.35 44.38 4.80
C SER A 84 -0.20 45.36 5.03
N ALA A 85 0.61 45.62 4.00
CA ALA A 85 1.71 46.58 4.07
C ALA A 85 1.20 48.02 4.29
N ALA A 86 0.11 48.41 3.61
CA ALA A 86 -0.53 49.71 3.81
C ALA A 86 -1.04 49.89 5.24
N CYS A 87 -1.65 48.84 5.81
CA CYS A 87 -2.10 48.84 7.20
C CYS A 87 -0.92 49.07 8.17
N VAL A 88 0.19 48.37 7.98
CA VAL A 88 1.38 48.52 8.83
C VAL A 88 2.01 49.91 8.70
N ALA A 89 2.12 50.44 7.48
CA ALA A 89 2.79 51.71 7.23
C ALA A 89 1.97 52.94 7.65
N TYR A 90 0.65 52.93 7.41
CA TYR A 90 -0.18 54.14 7.54
C TYR A 90 -1.21 54.07 8.65
N TYR A 91 -1.68 52.88 9.03
CA TYR A 91 -2.84 52.81 9.93
C TYR A 91 -2.46 52.91 11.41
N GLY A 92 -1.17 52.88 11.75
CA GLY A 92 -0.68 52.95 13.13
C GLY A 92 -1.11 54.19 13.91
N ALA A 93 -1.38 55.31 13.23
CA ALA A 93 -1.82 56.56 13.87
C ALA A 93 -3.33 56.63 14.17
N PHE A 94 -4.13 55.67 13.66
CA PHE A 94 -5.57 55.68 13.80
C PHE A 94 -6.09 54.75 14.91
N THR A 95 -7.26 55.08 15.44
CA THR A 95 -7.96 54.26 16.45
C THR A 95 -8.49 52.96 15.85
N SER A 96 -8.73 51.95 16.69
CA SER A 96 -9.17 50.62 16.25
C SER A 96 -10.45 50.67 15.40
N THR A 97 -11.43 51.48 15.80
CA THR A 97 -12.70 51.64 15.09
C THR A 97 -12.52 52.28 13.72
N TYR A 98 -11.59 53.24 13.59
CA TYR A 98 -11.33 53.86 12.28
C TYR A 98 -10.58 52.91 11.34
N ARG A 99 -9.65 52.10 11.86
CA ARG A 99 -8.94 51.08 11.08
C ARG A 99 -9.87 50.03 10.47
N GLN A 100 -10.88 49.59 11.20
CA GLN A 100 -11.89 48.63 10.71
C GLN A 100 -12.84 49.20 9.64
N MET A 101 -12.92 50.52 9.48
CA MET A 101 -13.71 51.14 8.41
C MET A 101 -12.92 51.30 7.10
N LEU A 102 -11.59 51.20 7.14
CA LEU A 102 -10.71 51.41 5.99
C LEU A 102 -10.43 50.13 5.17
N VAL A 103 -10.67 48.96 5.77
CA VAL A 103 -10.48 47.61 5.21
C VAL A 103 -11.79 46.86 5.30
#